data_AF-A0A564XYR2-F1
#
_entry.id   AF-A0A564XYR2-F1
#
_cell.length_a   1.000
_cell.length_b   1.000
_cell.length_c   1.000
_cell.angle_alpha   90.00
_cell.angle_beta   90.00
_cell.angle_gamma   90.00
#
_symmetry.space_group_name_H-M   'P 1'
#
loop_
_entity.id
_entity.type
_entity.pdbx_description
1 polymer ?
#
loop_
_entity_poly.entity_id
_entity_poly.type
_entity_poly.pdbx_seq_one_letter_code
_entity_poly.pdbx_strand_id
1 'polypeptide(L)'
;LLGFFLSLILLVTHVVIDEKVPYLTGQECFLEGNPGLVFLPKLEPPGESQISYTFNISNHKAYVEASEEILSKYHNLPPNCDFKFSSRSDGKYDEACNFPLDLLGPCQNPQLLEEEKDRSFCIYLKMNKIFGYLPEVNDKKILIECFVAIGCQ
;
A
#
# COMPACT_ATOMS: atom_id res chain seq x y z
N LEU A 1 -23.74 34.47 -16.37
CA LEU A 1 -23.63 33.60 -15.17
C LEU A 1 -22.71 32.41 -15.40
N LEU A 2 -22.96 31.57 -16.41
CA LEU A 2 -22.14 30.39 -16.71
C LEU A 2 -20.66 30.72 -16.95
N GLY A 3 -20.36 31.76 -17.75
CA GLY A 3 -18.97 32.18 -18.00
C GLY A 3 -18.23 32.69 -16.75
N PHE A 4 -18.94 33.37 -15.85
CA PHE A 4 -18.37 33.80 -14.57
C PHE A 4 -18.04 32.58 -13.68
N PHE A 5 -18.96 31.63 -13.62
CA PHE A 5 -18.75 30.39 -12.86
C PHE A 5 -17.58 29.56 -13.41
N LEU A 6 -17.50 29.39 -14.74
CA LEU A 6 -16.39 28.69 -15.40
C LEU A 6 -15.05 29.42 -15.19
N SER A 7 -15.05 30.75 -15.27
CA SER A 7 -13.85 31.55 -15.03
C SER A 7 -13.34 31.42 -13.59
N LEU A 8 -14.25 31.36 -12.60
CA LEU A 8 -13.87 31.14 -11.21
C LEU A 8 -13.31 29.74 -10.97
N ILE A 9 -13.93 28.71 -11.56
CA ILE A 9 -13.42 27.33 -11.45
C ILE A 9 -12.02 27.25 -12.04
N LEU A 10 -11.81 27.75 -13.26
CA LEU A 10 -10.50 27.70 -13.91
C LEU A 10 -9.44 28.47 -13.12
N LEU A 11 -9.79 29.61 -12.54
CA LEU A 11 -8.89 30.37 -11.69
C LEU A 11 -8.50 29.58 -10.44
N VAL A 12 -9.46 28.95 -9.76
CA VAL A 12 -9.16 28.14 -8.58
C VAL A 12 -8.33 26.91 -8.95
N THR A 13 -8.72 26.15 -9.98
CA THR A 13 -8.07 24.88 -10.32
C THR A 13 -6.66 25.04 -10.89
N HIS A 14 -6.36 26.15 -11.55
CA HIS A 14 -5.05 26.34 -12.21
C HIS A 14 -4.15 27.37 -11.54
N VAL A 15 -4.69 28.32 -10.76
CA VAL A 15 -3.88 29.36 -10.11
C VAL A 15 -3.69 29.08 -8.63
N VAL A 16 -4.73 28.56 -7.95
CA VAL A 16 -4.70 28.36 -6.49
C VAL A 16 -4.23 26.95 -6.12
N ILE A 17 -4.60 25.93 -6.90
CA ILE A 17 -4.27 24.53 -6.63
C ILE A 17 -2.97 24.16 -7.33
N ASP A 18 -2.02 23.59 -6.58
CA ASP A 18 -0.81 22.98 -7.13
C ASP A 18 -1.12 21.56 -7.63
N GLU A 19 -0.63 21.22 -8.83
CA GLU A 19 -0.86 19.90 -9.44
C GLU A 19 -0.10 18.76 -8.72
N LYS A 20 1.00 19.08 -8.04
CA LYS A 20 1.89 18.10 -7.38
C LYS A 20 1.59 17.98 -5.89
N VAL A 21 1.03 19.03 -5.28
CA VAL A 21 0.79 19.10 -3.85
C VAL A 21 -0.71 19.30 -3.58
N PRO A 22 -1.39 18.31 -2.98
CA PRO A 22 -2.76 18.50 -2.52
C PRO A 22 -2.86 19.67 -1.51
N TYR A 23 -3.87 20.52 -1.71
CA TYR A 23 -4.11 21.69 -0.87
C TYR A 23 -4.51 21.33 0.58
N LEU A 24 -5.20 20.19 0.78
CA LEU A 24 -5.60 19.69 2.10
C LEU A 24 -5.07 18.27 2.32
N THR A 25 -4.16 18.09 3.28
CA THR A 25 -3.66 16.79 3.74
C THR A 25 -3.33 16.79 5.23
N GLY A 26 -2.93 15.62 5.75
CA GLY A 26 -2.47 15.50 7.14
C GLY A 26 -3.60 15.72 8.13
N GLN A 27 -3.38 16.60 9.10
CA GLN A 27 -4.33 16.91 10.18
C GLN A 27 -5.59 17.65 9.69
N GLU A 28 -5.50 18.33 8.53
CA GLU A 28 -6.65 18.99 7.90
C GLU A 28 -7.55 17.99 7.14
N CYS A 29 -7.13 16.72 7.05
CA CYS A 29 -7.93 15.64 6.49
C CYS A 29 -8.68 14.92 7.60
N PHE A 30 -9.90 14.43 7.32
CA PHE A 30 -10.71 13.64 8.26
C PHE A 30 -9.98 12.41 8.85
N LEU A 31 -8.97 11.90 8.15
CA LEU A 31 -8.15 10.77 8.60
C LEU A 31 -7.04 11.20 9.60
N GLU A 32 -6.95 12.49 9.93
CA GLU A 32 -5.99 13.09 10.85
C GLU A 32 -4.53 12.70 10.56
N GLY A 33 -4.21 12.46 9.28
CA GLY A 33 -2.89 12.03 8.85
C GLY A 33 -2.55 10.56 9.13
N ASN A 34 -3.49 9.75 9.63
CA ASN A 34 -3.28 8.32 9.86
C ASN A 34 -3.51 7.52 8.58
N PRO A 35 -2.47 6.87 8.02
CA PRO A 35 -2.64 6.04 6.84
C PRO A 35 -3.40 4.75 7.18
N GLY A 36 -4.39 4.41 6.36
CA GLY A 36 -5.03 3.11 6.43
C GLY A 36 -4.10 1.97 6.01
N LEU A 37 -4.35 0.77 6.55
CA LEU A 37 -3.69 -0.46 6.15
C LEU A 37 -4.67 -1.31 5.33
N VAL A 38 -4.23 -1.83 4.19
CA VAL A 38 -5.06 -2.66 3.30
C VAL A 38 -4.43 -4.01 3.04
N PHE A 39 -5.28 -5.02 2.98
CA PHE A 39 -4.93 -6.37 2.53
C PHE A 39 -4.94 -6.45 1.01
N LEU A 40 -3.99 -7.20 0.46
CA LEU A 40 -3.88 -7.49 -0.97
C LEU A 40 -3.68 -9.00 -1.19
N PRO A 41 -4.13 -9.54 -2.34
CA PRO A 41 -5.13 -8.98 -3.26
C PRO A 41 -6.55 -8.94 -2.65
N LYS A 42 -7.38 -8.02 -3.15
CA LYS A 42 -8.82 -7.97 -2.82
C LYS A 42 -9.58 -8.85 -3.82
N LEU A 43 -10.13 -9.97 -3.36
CA LEU A 43 -10.84 -10.93 -4.23
C LEU A 43 -12.37 -10.78 -4.21
N GLU A 44 -12.94 -10.09 -3.23
CA GLU A 44 -14.39 -9.95 -3.09
C GLU A 44 -14.98 -8.82 -3.96
N PRO A 45 -16.25 -8.93 -4.41
CA PRO A 45 -16.97 -7.83 -5.02
C PRO A 45 -17.15 -6.67 -4.01
N PRO A 46 -17.20 -5.42 -4.47
CA PRO A 46 -17.28 -4.24 -3.59
C PRO A 46 -18.57 -4.28 -2.75
N GLY A 47 -18.45 -4.54 -1.44
CA GLY A 47 -19.60 -4.48 -0.51
C GLY A 47 -19.47 -5.29 0.77
N GLU A 48 -18.60 -6.30 0.81
CA GLU A 48 -18.35 -7.11 2.01
C GLU A 48 -17.07 -6.60 2.70
N SER A 49 -17.21 -6.12 3.95
CA SER A 49 -16.10 -5.65 4.79
C SER A 49 -15.45 -6.76 5.61
N GLN A 50 -15.98 -7.97 5.48
CA GLN A 50 -15.41 -9.17 6.07
C GLN A 50 -14.74 -9.94 4.95
N ILE A 51 -13.41 -9.83 4.88
CA ILE A 51 -12.63 -10.83 4.18
C ILE A 51 -12.86 -12.12 4.97
N SER A 52 -13.84 -12.90 4.54
CA SER A 52 -14.04 -14.23 5.07
C SER A 52 -12.91 -15.05 4.48
N TYR A 53 -11.78 -15.11 5.19
CA TYR A 53 -10.69 -16.07 4.93
C TYR A 53 -11.14 -17.51 5.18
N THR A 54 -12.40 -17.83 4.89
CA THR A 54 -12.77 -19.20 4.59
C THR A 54 -12.08 -19.50 3.27
N PHE A 55 -10.81 -19.91 3.36
CA PHE A 55 -9.97 -20.37 2.26
C PHE A 55 -10.70 -21.54 1.59
N ASN A 56 -11.62 -21.19 0.70
CA ASN A 56 -12.23 -22.16 -0.16
C ASN A 56 -11.17 -22.43 -1.22
N ILE A 57 -10.70 -23.67 -1.30
CA ILE A 57 -9.64 -24.11 -2.22
C ILE A 57 -9.90 -23.63 -3.66
N SER A 58 -11.17 -23.43 -4.02
CA SER A 58 -11.62 -22.84 -5.29
C SER A 58 -11.08 -21.43 -5.59
N ASN A 59 -10.78 -20.61 -4.58
CA ASN A 59 -10.30 -19.23 -4.74
C ASN A 59 -8.79 -19.10 -4.55
N HIS A 60 -8.09 -20.18 -4.17
CA HIS A 60 -6.66 -20.17 -3.89
C HIS A 60 -5.84 -19.74 -5.11
N LYS A 61 -6.10 -20.40 -6.25
CA LYS A 61 -5.41 -20.11 -7.50
C LYS A 61 -5.58 -18.66 -7.93
N ALA A 62 -6.82 -18.13 -7.85
CA ALA A 62 -7.12 -16.74 -8.17
C ALA A 62 -6.40 -15.76 -7.21
N TYR A 63 -6.25 -16.12 -5.93
CA TYR A 63 -5.47 -15.35 -4.97
C TYR A 63 -3.98 -15.30 -5.34
N VAL A 64 -3.40 -16.44 -5.70
CA VAL A 64 -1.99 -16.55 -6.09
C VAL A 64 -1.74 -15.75 -7.36
N GLU A 65 -2.55 -15.93 -8.41
CA GLU A 65 -2.44 -15.19 -9.67
C GLU A 65 -2.56 -13.67 -9.45
N ALA A 66 -3.54 -13.22 -8.65
CA ALA A 66 -3.70 -11.80 -8.33
C ALA A 66 -2.53 -11.25 -7.49
N SER A 67 -1.94 -12.08 -6.62
CA SER A 67 -0.74 -11.71 -5.86
C SER A 67 0.45 -11.51 -6.77
N GLU A 68 0.66 -12.41 -7.74
CA GLU A 68 1.73 -12.28 -8.74
C GLU A 68 1.55 -11.03 -9.60
N GLU A 69 0.34 -10.73 -10.05
CA GLU A 69 0.08 -9.51 -10.81
C GLU A 69 0.48 -8.26 -10.00
N ILE A 70 0.19 -8.24 -8.70
CA ILE A 70 0.58 -7.13 -7.82
C ILE A 70 2.09 -7.07 -7.66
N LEU A 71 2.75 -8.20 -7.36
CA LEU A 71 4.20 -8.26 -7.15
C LEU A 71 4.99 -7.98 -8.43
N SER A 72 4.44 -8.28 -9.61
CA SER A 72 5.07 -7.98 -10.90
C SER A 72 5.38 -6.49 -11.06
N LYS A 73 4.60 -5.59 -10.44
CA LYS A 73 4.79 -4.13 -10.48
C LYS A 73 6.03 -3.66 -9.73
N TYR A 74 6.61 -4.53 -8.90
CA TYR A 74 7.82 -4.31 -8.11
C TYR A 74 9.06 -4.91 -8.80
N HIS A 75 9.09 -4.92 -10.13
CA HIS A 75 10.19 -5.43 -10.97
C HIS A 75 11.58 -5.14 -10.39
N ASN A 76 12.54 -6.03 -10.69
CA ASN A 76 13.94 -6.10 -10.26
C ASN A 76 14.79 -4.87 -10.64
N LEU A 77 14.33 -3.68 -10.30
CA LEU A 77 15.09 -2.45 -10.40
C LEU A 77 16.18 -2.49 -9.32
N PRO A 78 17.40 -2.03 -9.63
CA PRO A 78 18.45 -1.96 -8.64
C PRO A 78 17.99 -1.10 -7.45
N PRO A 79 18.33 -1.49 -6.21
CA PRO A 79 17.95 -0.74 -5.02
C PRO A 79 18.60 0.65 -5.09
N ASN A 80 17.78 1.70 -5.03
CA ASN A 80 18.23 3.10 -4.97
C ASN A 80 18.11 3.71 -3.56
N CYS A 81 17.71 2.89 -2.59
CA CYS A 81 17.59 3.27 -1.18
C CYS A 81 18.18 2.17 -0.29
N ASP A 82 18.76 2.59 0.84
CA ASP A 82 19.24 1.71 1.88
C ASP A 82 18.12 1.47 2.90
N PHE A 83 17.49 0.29 2.79
CA PHE A 83 16.41 -0.14 3.67
C PHE A 83 16.90 -0.58 5.07
N LYS A 84 18.21 -0.76 5.27
CA LYS A 84 18.78 -1.13 6.58
C LYS A 84 18.96 0.10 7.46
N PHE A 85 19.41 1.20 6.88
CA PHE A 85 19.66 2.46 7.60
C PHE A 85 18.58 3.53 7.38
N SER A 86 17.55 3.20 6.57
CA SER A 86 16.46 4.10 6.17
C SER A 86 16.98 5.38 5.52
N SER A 87 18.00 5.27 4.67
CA SER A 87 18.63 6.40 3.97
C SER A 87 18.51 6.25 2.46
N ARG A 88 18.41 7.38 1.76
CA ARG A 88 18.47 7.41 0.29
C ARG A 88 19.93 7.38 -0.16
N SER A 89 20.21 6.59 -1.21
CA SER A 89 21.53 6.51 -1.83
C SER A 89 21.65 7.63 -2.86
N ASP A 90 22.20 8.79 -2.51
CA ASP A 90 22.50 9.94 -3.42
C ASP A 90 21.37 10.45 -4.35
N GLY A 91 20.14 9.97 -4.18
CA GLY A 91 19.01 10.25 -5.08
C GLY A 91 18.32 11.58 -4.80
N LYS A 92 17.74 12.16 -5.85
CA LYS A 92 16.90 13.36 -5.75
C LYS A 92 15.66 13.09 -4.91
N TYR A 93 15.16 14.10 -4.19
CA TYR A 93 14.05 13.95 -3.25
C TYR A 93 12.73 13.48 -3.91
N ASP A 94 12.59 13.71 -5.21
CA ASP A 94 11.44 13.39 -6.06
C ASP A 94 11.43 11.94 -6.58
N GLU A 95 12.53 11.18 -6.42
CA GLU A 95 12.60 9.80 -6.89
C GLU A 95 12.09 8.81 -5.82
N ALA A 96 11.20 7.90 -6.22
CA ALA A 96 10.67 6.86 -5.35
C ALA A 96 11.73 5.77 -5.09
N CYS A 97 11.72 5.19 -3.87
CA CYS A 97 12.56 4.04 -3.56
C CYS A 97 12.02 2.77 -4.25
N ASN A 98 12.90 2.02 -4.89
CA ASN A 98 12.62 0.70 -5.45
C ASN A 98 12.55 -0.30 -4.30
N PHE A 99 11.39 -0.93 -4.10
CA PHE A 99 11.18 -1.89 -3.02
C PHE A 99 11.66 -3.29 -3.46
N PRO A 100 12.67 -3.88 -2.79
CA PRO A 100 13.17 -5.21 -3.15
C PRO A 100 12.24 -6.30 -2.62
N LEU A 101 11.81 -7.18 -3.51
CA LEU A 101 10.92 -8.30 -3.19
C LEU A 101 11.54 -9.31 -2.21
N ASP A 102 12.87 -9.38 -2.14
CA ASP A 102 13.60 -10.25 -1.20
C ASP A 102 13.24 -9.97 0.27
N LEU A 103 12.77 -8.75 0.58
CA LEU A 103 12.32 -8.39 1.93
C LEU A 103 11.01 -9.08 2.34
N LEU A 104 10.28 -9.66 1.40
CA LEU A 104 9.06 -10.45 1.66
C LEU A 104 9.39 -11.88 2.12
N GLY A 105 10.66 -12.29 2.10
CA GLY A 105 11.11 -13.62 2.51
C GLY A 105 10.44 -14.72 1.67
N PRO A 106 9.82 -15.74 2.29
CA PRO A 106 9.21 -16.85 1.55
C PRO A 106 8.02 -16.40 0.67
N CYS A 107 7.43 -15.23 0.96
CA CYS A 107 6.32 -14.66 0.21
C CYS A 107 6.76 -13.89 -1.05
N GLN A 108 8.03 -13.94 -1.44
CA GLN A 108 8.49 -13.32 -2.68
C GLN A 108 7.89 -13.99 -3.93
N ASN A 109 7.66 -15.31 -3.87
CA ASN A 109 7.15 -16.11 -4.99
C ASN A 109 5.87 -16.83 -4.56
N PRO A 110 4.68 -16.26 -4.84
CA PRO A 110 3.39 -16.84 -4.47
C PRO A 110 3.18 -18.28 -4.96
N GLN A 111 3.67 -18.62 -6.15
CA GLN A 111 3.54 -19.96 -6.74
C GLN A 111 4.26 -21.06 -5.96
N LEU A 112 5.43 -20.76 -5.35
CA LEU A 112 6.20 -21.79 -4.64
C LEU A 112 5.48 -22.31 -3.39
N LEU A 113 4.61 -21.47 -2.80
CA LEU A 113 3.79 -21.86 -1.66
C LEU A 113 2.68 -22.87 -2.03
N GLU A 114 2.26 -22.92 -3.31
CA GLU A 114 1.36 -23.97 -3.80
C GLU A 114 2.07 -25.33 -3.91
N GLU A 115 3.34 -25.31 -4.31
CA GLU A 115 4.11 -26.53 -4.60
C GLU A 115 4.56 -27.27 -3.32
N GLU A 116 4.82 -26.53 -2.24
CA GLU A 116 5.32 -27.10 -0.99
C GLU A 116 4.27 -27.89 -0.17
N LYS A 117 3.00 -27.93 -0.60
CA LYS A 117 1.86 -28.56 0.12
C LYS A 117 1.67 -28.09 1.56
N ASP A 118 2.41 -27.08 1.98
CA ASP A 118 2.27 -26.48 3.28
C ASP A 118 0.99 -25.64 3.27
N ARG A 119 0.13 -25.78 4.27
CA ARG A 119 -1.15 -25.04 4.32
C ARG A 119 -0.95 -23.56 4.67
N SER A 120 0.25 -23.04 4.45
CA SER A 120 0.64 -21.66 4.67
C SER A 120 0.22 -20.80 3.50
N PHE A 121 -0.29 -19.60 3.80
CA PHE A 121 -0.63 -18.60 2.81
C PHE A 121 0.04 -17.28 3.18
N CYS A 122 0.42 -16.51 2.17
CA CYS A 122 0.99 -15.19 2.37
C CYS A 122 -0.10 -14.14 2.31
N ILE A 123 -0.07 -13.22 3.28
CA ILE A 123 -0.93 -12.04 3.30
C ILE A 123 -0.04 -10.82 3.03
N TYR A 124 -0.38 -10.05 2.01
CA TYR A 124 0.31 -8.81 1.72
C TYR A 124 -0.41 -7.63 2.36
N LEU A 125 0.35 -6.87 3.15
CA LEU A 125 -0.12 -5.66 3.81
C LEU A 125 0.47 -4.43 3.11
N LYS A 126 -0.39 -3.50 2.72
CA LYS A 126 0.02 -2.24 2.10
C LYS A 126 -0.53 -1.07 2.89
N MET A 127 0.35 -0.14 3.24
CA MET A 127 -0.03 1.13 3.84
C MET A 127 -0.45 2.12 2.76
N ASN A 128 -1.54 2.86 2.99
CA ASN A 128 -2.01 3.89 2.08
C ASN A 128 -1.04 5.08 2.04
N LYS A 129 -0.69 5.54 0.84
CA LYS A 129 0.19 6.70 0.65
C LYS A 129 -0.57 7.99 0.97
N ILE A 130 0.00 8.81 1.85
CA ILE A 130 -0.46 10.18 2.15
C ILE A 130 0.65 11.15 1.75
N PHE A 131 0.31 12.24 1.05
CA PHE A 131 1.29 13.26 0.68
C PHE A 131 1.79 14.01 1.93
N GLY A 132 3.13 14.14 2.04
CA GLY A 132 3.77 14.82 3.18
C GLY A 132 3.74 14.04 4.50
N TYR A 133 3.23 12.79 4.49
CA TYR A 133 3.21 11.97 5.69
C TYR A 133 4.61 11.52 6.10
N LEU A 134 4.97 11.84 7.33
CA LEU A 134 6.18 11.37 8.00
C LEU A 134 5.73 10.61 9.26
N PRO A 135 5.91 9.28 9.32
CA PRO A 135 5.52 8.50 10.48
C PRO A 135 6.41 8.87 11.67
N GLU A 136 5.81 9.13 12.83
CA GLU A 136 6.52 9.25 14.09
C GLU A 136 6.90 7.85 14.58
N VAL A 137 8.16 7.46 14.35
CA VAL A 137 8.68 6.15 14.73
C VAL A 137 10.00 6.29 15.49
N ASN A 138 10.11 5.60 16.63
CA ASN A 138 11.33 5.62 17.44
C ASN A 138 12.51 4.91 16.74
N ASP A 139 12.23 3.81 16.01
CA ASP A 139 13.26 2.94 15.45
C ASP A 139 13.38 3.01 13.91
N LYS A 140 12.97 4.13 13.30
CA LYS A 140 12.96 4.34 11.84
C LYS A 140 12.18 3.28 11.03
N LYS A 141 11.35 2.48 11.71
CA LYS A 141 10.55 1.38 11.18
C LYS A 141 9.17 1.41 11.81
N ILE A 142 8.16 1.05 11.02
CA ILE A 142 6.79 0.87 11.49
C ILE A 142 6.64 -0.61 11.87
N LEU A 143 6.24 -0.87 13.11
CA LEU A 143 5.95 -2.22 13.58
C LEU A 143 4.53 -2.62 13.14
N ILE A 144 4.40 -3.83 12.60
CA ILE A 144 3.12 -4.43 12.24
C ILE A 144 3.00 -5.75 12.99
N GLU A 145 1.92 -5.92 13.74
CA GLU A 145 1.63 -7.12 14.51
C GLU A 145 0.30 -7.73 14.06
N CYS A 146 0.32 -9.02 13.74
CA CYS A 146 -0.88 -9.79 13.42
C CYS A 146 -1.22 -10.68 14.61
N PHE A 147 -2.41 -10.52 15.18
CA PHE A 147 -2.90 -11.35 16.27
C PHE A 147 -4.26 -11.96 15.92
N VAL A 148 -4.54 -13.12 16.49
CA VAL A 148 -5.88 -13.72 16.43
C VAL A 148 -6.73 -13.01 17.46
N ALA A 149 -7.77 -12.32 17.01
CA ALA A 149 -8.80 -11.79 17.90
C ALA A 149 -9.60 -12.98 18.46
N ILE A 150 -9.15 -13.54 19.58
CA ILE A 150 -9.94 -14.50 20.34
C ILE A 150 -11.02 -13.67 21.04
N GLY A 151 -12.25 -13.74 20.54
CA GLY A 151 -13.38 -13.07 21.18
C GLY A 151 -13.47 -13.50 22.64
N CYS A 152 -13.56 -12.53 23.54
CA CYS A 152 -13.92 -12.80 24.94
C CYS A 152 -15.29 -13.49 24.94
N GLN A 153 -15.33 -14.73 25.42
CA GLN A 153 -16.53 -15.51 25.65
C GLN A 153 -17.18 -15.14 26.97
#